data_AF-A0AA37AFK7-F1
#
_entry.id   AF-A0AA37AFK7-F1
#
_cell.length_a   1.000
_cell.length_b   1.000
_cell.length_c   1.000
_cell.angle_alpha   90.00
_cell.angle_beta   90.00
_cell.angle_gamma   90.00
#
_symmetry.space_group_name_H-M   'P 1'
#
loop_
_entity.id
_entity.type
_entity.pdbx_description
1 polymer ?
#
loop_
_entity_poly.entity_id
_entity_poly.type
_entity_poly.pdbx_seq_one_letter_code
_entity_poly.pdbx_strand_id
1 'polypeptide(L)'
;MRRCRFACVGALLLALLLTGCGKAGTAPEDGGADFSETEQVETPEAADALTVKEIAQVNEAFAPFKERENVSYVNSVCSFFTSYYERPEDLDLVEFLRYLGIGGTVEDEAEFQALKGAGGWPFQGVDSLDRMPVPIHRYRRTELDAYLEEHADITTADLTNVPESSGELVYLPETDAFYNFTSDAGPGMFICEAGRWEGKLLVLTGGGKELTLEAAEDGRYLFRSFLPLEEAEI
;
A
#
# COMPACT_ATOMS: atom_id res chain seq x y z
N MET A 1 -27.21 -7.81 13.30
CA MET A 1 -25.93 -7.06 13.18
C MET A 1 -24.73 -7.92 12.74
N ARG A 2 -24.75 -9.26 12.84
CA ARG A 2 -23.66 -10.13 12.34
C ARG A 2 -23.47 -10.19 10.81
N ARG A 3 -24.52 -9.91 10.01
CA ARG A 3 -24.46 -10.01 8.53
C ARG A 3 -23.68 -8.89 7.83
N CYS A 4 -23.45 -7.73 8.47
CA CYS A 4 -22.66 -6.64 7.87
C CYS A 4 -21.15 -6.90 7.95
N ARG A 5 -20.66 -7.57 9.01
CA ARG A 5 -19.21 -7.74 9.25
C ARG A 5 -18.55 -8.74 8.28
N PHE A 6 -19.24 -9.83 7.93
CA PHE A 6 -18.77 -10.78 6.91
C PHE A 6 -18.63 -10.15 5.52
N ALA A 7 -19.39 -9.09 5.24
CA ALA A 7 -19.23 -8.32 4.01
C ALA A 7 -18.02 -7.38 4.06
N CYS A 8 -17.61 -6.89 5.24
CA CYS A 8 -16.54 -5.90 5.39
C CYS A 8 -15.14 -6.48 5.10
N VAL A 9 -14.73 -7.60 5.72
CA VAL A 9 -13.39 -8.15 5.44
C VAL A 9 -13.32 -8.81 4.04
N GLY A 10 -14.44 -9.37 3.55
CA GLY A 10 -14.56 -9.77 2.15
C GLY A 10 -14.44 -8.58 1.17
N ALA A 11 -14.90 -7.39 1.57
CA ALA A 11 -14.71 -6.16 0.82
C ALA A 11 -13.30 -5.57 0.96
N LEU A 12 -12.52 -5.91 1.99
CA LEU A 12 -11.09 -5.52 2.09
C LEU A 12 -10.29 -6.08 0.90
N LEU A 13 -10.54 -7.34 0.51
CA LEU A 13 -10.00 -7.92 -0.72
C LEU A 13 -10.54 -7.20 -1.96
N LEU A 14 -11.83 -6.91 -2.03
CA LEU A 14 -12.41 -6.26 -3.21
C LEU A 14 -11.91 -4.82 -3.39
N ALA A 15 -11.75 -4.06 -2.31
CA ALA A 15 -11.26 -2.68 -2.32
C ALA A 15 -9.75 -2.61 -2.62
N LEU A 16 -8.94 -3.55 -2.12
CA LEU A 16 -7.49 -3.60 -2.41
C LEU A 16 -7.18 -4.21 -3.79
N LEU A 17 -8.13 -4.90 -4.43
CA LEU A 17 -7.99 -5.50 -5.77
C LEU A 17 -8.57 -4.62 -6.90
N LEU A 18 -9.32 -3.54 -6.60
CA LEU A 18 -10.08 -2.78 -7.60
C LEU A 18 -9.39 -1.54 -8.19
N THR A 19 -8.08 -1.34 -7.98
CA THR A 19 -7.27 -0.45 -8.84
C THR A 19 -7.12 -1.10 -10.24
N GLY A 20 -8.20 -1.05 -11.03
CA GLY A 20 -8.34 -1.71 -12.32
C GLY A 20 -9.78 -1.63 -12.85
N CYS A 21 -10.17 -0.46 -13.37
CA CYS A 21 -11.44 -0.24 -14.05
C CYS A 21 -11.74 -1.27 -15.16
N GLY A 22 -12.89 -1.96 -15.11
CA GLY A 22 -13.41 -2.65 -16.30
C GLY A 22 -14.50 -3.72 -16.14
N LYS A 23 -15.75 -3.29 -15.94
CA LYS A 23 -17.02 -3.90 -16.41
C LYS A 23 -17.52 -5.27 -15.90
N ALA A 24 -18.81 -5.25 -15.58
CA ALA A 24 -19.64 -6.30 -14.97
C ALA A 24 -19.94 -7.52 -15.85
N GLY A 25 -20.20 -8.64 -15.18
CA GLY A 25 -20.86 -9.85 -15.72
C GLY A 25 -21.52 -10.65 -14.60
N THR A 26 -22.80 -10.97 -14.80
CA THR A 26 -23.80 -11.53 -13.87
C THR A 26 -23.64 -13.01 -13.50
N ALA A 27 -24.14 -13.39 -12.32
CA ALA A 27 -24.42 -14.76 -11.84
C ALA A 27 -25.61 -15.42 -12.63
N PRO A 28 -25.98 -16.73 -12.45
CA PRO A 28 -26.40 -17.32 -11.15
C PRO A 28 -26.18 -18.85 -10.88
N GLU A 29 -26.45 -19.22 -9.61
CA GLU A 29 -27.04 -20.46 -9.00
C GLU A 29 -26.42 -21.86 -9.22
N ASP A 30 -26.57 -22.90 -8.39
CA ASP A 30 -27.04 -23.25 -7.02
C ASP A 30 -26.63 -24.75 -6.84
N GLY A 31 -26.45 -25.26 -5.62
CA GLY A 31 -26.24 -26.69 -5.40
C GLY A 31 -25.58 -27.07 -4.07
N GLY A 32 -26.39 -27.38 -3.06
CA GLY A 32 -25.93 -27.78 -1.73
C GLY A 32 -25.56 -29.27 -1.57
N ALA A 33 -24.87 -29.59 -0.47
CA ALA A 33 -25.11 -30.76 0.39
C ALA A 33 -24.20 -30.73 1.64
N ASP A 34 -24.87 -30.65 2.80
CA ASP A 34 -24.65 -31.35 4.08
C ASP A 34 -23.31 -32.07 4.35
N PHE A 35 -22.57 -31.63 5.39
CA PHE A 35 -21.66 -32.48 6.16
C PHE A 35 -21.56 -32.02 7.63
N SER A 36 -22.19 -32.81 8.48
CA SER A 36 -21.86 -33.22 9.85
C SER A 36 -20.92 -32.36 10.73
N GLU A 37 -21.54 -31.89 11.79
CA GLU A 37 -21.10 -31.35 13.08
C GLU A 37 -19.83 -32.01 13.68
N THR A 38 -18.81 -31.19 13.92
CA THR A 38 -17.85 -31.41 15.02
C THR A 38 -17.81 -30.12 15.84
N GLU A 39 -18.44 -30.14 17.01
CA GLU A 39 -18.33 -29.07 18.01
C GLU A 39 -16.87 -28.97 18.46
N GLN A 40 -16.13 -28.03 17.87
CA GLN A 40 -14.96 -27.46 18.52
C GLN A 40 -15.48 -26.45 19.55
N VAL A 41 -15.04 -26.65 20.79
CA VAL A 41 -15.30 -25.74 21.91
C VAL A 41 -14.57 -24.43 21.61
N GLU A 42 -15.27 -23.50 20.96
CA GLU A 42 -14.83 -22.12 20.81
C GLU A 42 -14.83 -21.48 22.19
N THR A 43 -13.62 -21.24 22.69
CA THR A 43 -13.40 -20.27 23.77
C THR A 43 -13.95 -18.93 23.25
N PRO A 44 -14.67 -18.11 24.04
CA PRO A 44 -15.29 -16.90 23.50
C PRO A 44 -14.19 -15.92 23.11
N GLU A 45 -13.78 -16.00 21.85
CA GLU A 45 -13.03 -14.97 21.15
C GLU A 45 -13.82 -13.68 21.37
N ALA A 46 -13.16 -12.65 21.91
CA ALA A 46 -13.80 -11.36 22.14
C ALA A 46 -14.54 -10.97 20.86
N ALA A 47 -15.81 -10.57 20.97
CA ALA A 47 -16.73 -10.43 19.83
C ALA A 47 -16.28 -9.45 18.71
N ASP A 48 -15.12 -8.83 18.88
CA ASP A 48 -14.50 -7.85 18.01
C ASP A 48 -13.10 -8.29 17.51
N ALA A 49 -12.60 -9.48 17.87
CA ALA A 49 -11.35 -10.04 17.33
C ALA A 49 -11.54 -10.62 15.91
N LEU A 50 -10.46 -10.62 15.12
CA LEU A 50 -10.42 -11.22 13.79
C LEU A 50 -10.18 -12.72 13.85
N THR A 51 -10.99 -13.45 13.10
CA THR A 51 -10.84 -14.90 12.93
C THR A 51 -9.57 -15.25 12.14
N VAL A 52 -9.10 -16.49 12.27
CA VAL A 52 -7.96 -17.03 11.51
C VAL A 52 -8.15 -16.86 9.99
N LYS A 53 -9.38 -17.00 9.49
CA LYS A 53 -9.70 -16.80 8.08
C LYS A 53 -9.53 -15.34 7.66
N GLU A 54 -10.00 -14.40 8.47
CA GLU A 54 -9.86 -12.96 8.19
C GLU A 54 -8.40 -12.53 8.22
N ILE A 55 -7.62 -13.05 9.17
CA ILE A 55 -6.17 -12.83 9.22
C ILE A 55 -5.48 -13.35 7.96
N ALA A 56 -5.84 -14.55 7.50
CA ALA A 56 -5.31 -15.10 6.25
C ALA A 56 -5.65 -14.22 5.04
N GLN A 57 -6.86 -13.65 4.99
CA GLN A 57 -7.28 -12.73 3.92
C GLN A 57 -6.52 -11.41 3.95
N VAL A 58 -6.29 -10.85 5.13
CA VAL A 58 -5.44 -9.66 5.32
C VAL A 58 -4.02 -9.94 4.80
N ASN A 59 -3.44 -11.08 5.19
CA ASN A 59 -2.10 -11.46 4.76
C ASN A 59 -2.00 -11.72 3.25
N GLU A 60 -3.03 -12.32 2.64
CA GLU A 60 -3.11 -12.45 1.19
C GLU A 60 -3.18 -11.08 0.51
N ALA A 61 -4.00 -10.16 1.04
CA ALA A 61 -4.13 -8.81 0.52
C ALA A 61 -2.79 -8.04 0.59
N PHE A 62 -2.04 -8.20 1.68
CA PHE A 62 -0.73 -7.58 1.91
C PHE A 62 0.48 -8.39 1.43
N ALA A 63 0.25 -9.45 0.64
CA ALA A 63 1.35 -10.16 0.00
C ALA A 63 2.19 -9.16 -0.83
N PRO A 64 3.54 -9.14 -0.67
CA PRO A 64 4.41 -8.11 -1.24
C PRO A 64 4.46 -8.14 -2.77
N PHE A 65 4.21 -9.30 -3.34
CA PHE A 65 4.15 -9.51 -4.78
C PHE A 65 2.79 -10.10 -5.16
N LYS A 66 2.30 -9.68 -6.31
CA LYS A 66 1.08 -10.19 -6.92
C LYS A 66 1.41 -10.71 -8.31
N GLU A 67 0.70 -11.74 -8.73
CA GLU A 67 0.86 -12.32 -10.06
C GLU A 67 -0.33 -11.95 -10.94
N ARG A 68 -0.04 -11.50 -12.16
CA ARG A 68 -1.04 -11.30 -13.20
C ARG A 68 -0.44 -11.68 -14.54
N GLU A 69 -1.15 -12.50 -15.31
CA GLU A 69 -0.73 -12.88 -16.67
C GLU A 69 0.71 -13.45 -16.72
N ASN A 70 1.09 -14.22 -15.67
CA ASN A 70 2.44 -14.77 -15.45
C ASN A 70 3.56 -13.72 -15.26
N VAL A 71 3.20 -12.48 -14.93
CA VAL A 71 4.12 -11.42 -14.53
C VAL A 71 3.92 -11.12 -13.05
N SER A 72 5.02 -11.11 -12.30
CA SER A 72 5.03 -10.69 -10.89
C SER A 72 5.21 -9.17 -10.82
N TYR A 73 4.37 -8.49 -10.04
CA TYR A 73 4.45 -7.06 -9.79
C TYR A 73 4.44 -6.78 -8.28
N VAL A 74 5.06 -5.67 -7.90
CA VAL A 74 5.05 -5.19 -6.51
C VAL A 74 3.63 -4.76 -6.15
N ASN A 75 3.17 -5.20 -4.98
CA ASN A 75 1.92 -4.72 -4.41
C ASN A 75 2.10 -3.30 -3.88
N SER A 76 1.56 -2.31 -4.59
CA SER A 76 1.70 -0.89 -4.22
C SER A 76 1.26 -0.57 -2.78
N VAL A 77 0.29 -1.32 -2.24
CA VAL A 77 -0.19 -1.16 -0.86
C VAL A 77 0.92 -1.37 0.16
N CYS A 78 1.91 -2.22 -0.16
CA CYS A 78 3.06 -2.47 0.70
C CYS A 78 3.97 -1.25 0.89
N SER A 79 3.80 -0.20 0.08
CA SER A 79 4.49 1.09 0.26
C SER A 79 4.07 1.78 1.57
N PHE A 80 2.87 1.50 2.09
CA PHE A 80 2.46 1.98 3.41
C PHE A 80 3.20 1.30 4.58
N PHE A 81 4.06 0.30 4.31
CA PHE A 81 4.82 -0.40 5.33
C PHE A 81 6.33 -0.11 5.29
N THR A 82 6.77 0.83 4.45
CA THR A 82 8.19 1.17 4.30
C THR A 82 8.70 2.14 5.36
N SER A 83 7.80 2.89 6.00
CA SER A 83 8.09 3.82 7.10
C SER A 83 6.97 3.81 8.15
N TYR A 84 7.26 4.29 9.35
CA TYR A 84 6.27 4.45 10.42
C TYR A 84 5.68 5.86 10.41
N TYR A 85 4.38 5.96 10.71
CA TYR A 85 3.64 7.22 10.76
C TYR A 85 2.46 7.14 11.73
N GLU A 86 2.25 8.22 12.48
CA GLU A 86 1.11 8.37 13.40
C GLU A 86 -0.17 8.76 12.66
N ARG A 87 -0.02 9.55 11.59
CA ARG A 87 -1.10 9.96 10.70
C ARG A 87 -0.65 9.87 9.25
N PRO A 88 -1.58 9.77 8.27
CA PRO A 88 -1.19 9.67 6.87
C PRO A 88 -0.37 10.86 6.37
N GLU A 89 -0.59 12.05 6.94
CA GLU A 89 0.15 13.26 6.60
C GLU A 89 1.63 13.18 6.99
N ASP A 90 2.00 12.28 7.91
CA ASP A 90 3.36 12.10 8.40
C ASP A 90 4.17 11.07 7.58
N LEU A 91 3.59 10.51 6.51
CA LEU A 91 4.26 9.56 5.62
C LEU A 91 5.61 10.10 5.13
N ASP A 92 6.64 9.26 5.25
CA ASP A 92 7.93 9.52 4.60
C ASP A 92 7.79 9.29 3.10
N LEU A 93 7.75 10.37 2.33
CA LEU A 93 7.55 10.31 0.89
C LEU A 93 8.70 9.60 0.15
N VAL A 94 9.93 9.68 0.66
CA VAL A 94 11.08 9.00 0.04
C VAL A 94 10.90 7.49 0.16
N GLU A 95 10.64 7.01 1.36
CA GLU A 95 10.45 5.58 1.61
C GLU A 95 9.16 5.05 0.99
N PHE A 96 8.09 5.86 0.95
CA PHE A 96 6.83 5.49 0.32
C PHE A 96 7.00 5.29 -1.19
N LEU A 97 7.69 6.20 -1.88
CA LEU A 97 7.88 6.10 -3.33
C LEU A 97 8.92 5.05 -3.72
N ARG A 98 9.83 4.66 -2.82
CA ARG A 98 10.99 3.79 -3.11
C ARG A 98 10.62 2.51 -3.87
N TYR A 99 9.48 1.89 -3.55
CA TYR A 99 8.98 0.65 -4.17
C TYR A 99 7.53 0.75 -4.66
N LEU A 100 6.99 1.95 -4.82
CA LEU A 100 5.61 2.13 -5.25
C LEU A 100 5.44 1.65 -6.69
N GLY A 101 4.48 0.76 -6.92
CA GLY A 101 4.29 0.05 -8.19
C GLY A 101 3.42 0.75 -9.24
N ILE A 102 2.95 1.99 -9.00
CA ILE A 102 2.10 2.74 -9.94
C ILE A 102 2.87 3.66 -10.90
N GLY A 103 4.17 3.84 -10.67
CA GLY A 103 5.02 4.73 -11.45
C GLY A 103 5.39 4.18 -12.83
N GLY A 104 5.87 5.05 -13.70
CA GLY A 104 6.49 4.67 -14.97
C GLY A 104 8.01 4.83 -14.93
N THR A 105 8.71 4.30 -15.93
CA THR A 105 10.15 4.54 -16.11
C THR A 105 10.36 5.72 -17.05
N VAL A 106 11.42 6.50 -16.84
CA VAL A 106 11.87 7.52 -17.82
C VAL A 106 12.47 6.80 -19.03
N GLU A 107 11.94 7.09 -20.21
CA GLU A 107 12.37 6.48 -21.49
C GLU A 107 12.82 7.53 -22.50
N ASP A 108 12.66 8.82 -22.20
CA ASP A 108 13.01 9.90 -23.12
C ASP A 108 14.23 10.71 -22.65
N GLU A 109 15.09 11.04 -23.60
CA GLU A 109 16.35 11.71 -23.33
C GLU A 109 16.14 13.17 -22.88
N ALA A 110 15.05 13.83 -23.28
CA ALA A 110 14.81 15.23 -22.92
C ALA A 110 14.46 15.37 -21.43
N GLU A 111 13.60 14.50 -20.91
CA GLU A 111 13.25 14.37 -19.49
C GLU A 111 14.49 13.99 -18.66
N PHE A 112 15.30 13.05 -19.15
CA PHE A 112 16.58 12.72 -18.52
C PHE A 112 17.51 13.95 -18.40
N GLN A 113 17.67 14.74 -19.46
CA GLN A 113 18.52 15.94 -19.41
C GLN A 113 17.94 17.02 -18.47
N ALA A 114 16.62 17.13 -18.36
CA ALA A 114 15.98 18.00 -17.38
C ALA A 114 16.28 17.55 -15.93
N LEU A 115 16.19 16.24 -15.65
CA LEU A 115 16.54 15.67 -14.35
C LEU A 115 18.00 15.88 -13.97
N LYS A 116 18.91 15.70 -14.94
CA LYS A 116 20.35 15.94 -14.73
C LYS A 116 20.65 17.40 -14.36
N GLY A 117 19.85 18.33 -14.86
CA GLY A 117 19.95 19.76 -14.54
C GLY A 117 19.31 20.15 -13.20
N ALA A 118 18.53 19.25 -12.60
CA ALA A 118 17.81 19.52 -11.35
C ALA A 118 18.72 19.50 -10.12
N GLY A 119 18.33 20.24 -9.09
CA GLY A 119 18.92 20.06 -7.76
C GLY A 119 18.65 18.64 -7.24
N GLY A 120 19.68 18.02 -6.67
CA GLY A 120 19.57 16.65 -6.11
C GLY A 120 20.08 15.53 -7.02
N TRP A 121 20.44 15.79 -8.28
CA TRP A 121 20.96 14.75 -9.17
C TRP A 121 22.21 14.03 -8.58
N PRO A 122 22.15 12.71 -8.30
CA PRO A 122 23.20 12.03 -7.53
C PRO A 122 24.32 11.45 -8.39
N PHE A 123 24.18 11.40 -9.73
CA PHE A 123 25.12 10.69 -10.60
C PHE A 123 26.14 11.60 -11.28
N GLN A 124 27.43 11.32 -11.09
CA GLN A 124 28.51 12.02 -11.76
C GLN A 124 28.94 11.30 -13.04
N GLY A 125 29.18 12.04 -14.13
CA GLY A 125 29.74 11.50 -15.38
C GLY A 125 28.78 10.64 -16.21
N VAL A 126 27.47 10.73 -15.95
CA VAL A 126 26.43 10.11 -16.78
C VAL A 126 25.91 11.14 -17.79
N ASP A 127 26.09 10.86 -19.07
CA ASP A 127 25.84 11.83 -20.15
C ASP A 127 24.60 11.52 -20.99
N SER A 128 24.07 10.31 -20.88
CA SER A 128 22.91 9.84 -21.62
C SER A 128 22.12 8.80 -20.82
N LEU A 129 20.82 8.66 -21.11
CA LEU A 129 19.92 7.77 -20.38
C LEU A 129 20.34 6.30 -20.47
N ASP A 130 20.86 5.84 -21.62
CA ASP A 130 21.32 4.47 -21.83
C ASP A 130 22.55 4.10 -20.97
N ARG A 131 23.25 5.08 -20.41
CA ARG A 131 24.41 4.91 -19.53
C ARG A 131 24.03 4.94 -18.05
N MET A 132 22.75 5.06 -17.72
CA MET A 132 22.30 5.07 -16.34
C MET A 132 22.62 3.72 -15.66
N PRO A 133 23.21 3.74 -14.44
CA PRO A 133 23.53 2.52 -13.72
C PRO A 133 22.29 1.85 -13.09
N VAL A 134 21.19 2.61 -12.97
CA VAL A 134 19.94 2.22 -12.33
C VAL A 134 18.75 2.80 -13.10
N PRO A 135 17.56 2.20 -13.05
CA PRO A 135 16.37 2.79 -13.66
C PRO A 135 16.00 4.10 -12.97
N ILE A 136 15.30 4.97 -13.70
CA ILE A 136 14.72 6.20 -13.17
C ILE A 136 13.21 6.01 -13.14
N HIS A 137 12.64 5.95 -11.95
CA HIS A 137 11.20 5.85 -11.75
C HIS A 137 10.59 7.25 -11.71
N ARG A 138 9.41 7.39 -12.29
CA ARG A 138 8.65 8.63 -12.43
C ARG A 138 7.25 8.44 -11.86
N TYR A 139 6.87 9.31 -10.96
CA TYR A 139 5.55 9.36 -10.31
C TYR A 139 4.93 10.72 -10.57
N ARG A 140 3.95 10.79 -11.47
CA ARG A 140 3.23 12.05 -11.69
C ARG A 140 2.45 12.40 -10.45
N ARG A 141 2.47 13.67 -10.06
CA ARG A 141 1.76 14.14 -8.88
C ARG A 141 0.27 13.81 -8.95
N THR A 142 -0.35 13.94 -10.12
CA THR A 142 -1.76 13.59 -10.32
C THR A 142 -2.07 12.11 -10.07
N GLU A 143 -1.17 11.20 -10.46
CA GLU A 143 -1.34 9.76 -10.27
C GLU A 143 -1.10 9.38 -8.80
N LEU A 144 -0.10 10.02 -8.18
CA LEU A 144 0.22 9.85 -6.78
C LEU A 144 -0.88 10.39 -5.85
N ASP A 145 -1.40 11.59 -6.12
CA ASP A 145 -2.48 12.20 -5.35
C ASP A 145 -3.74 11.33 -5.43
N ALA A 146 -4.12 10.84 -6.61
CA ALA A 146 -5.25 9.93 -6.75
C ALA A 146 -5.06 8.63 -5.93
N TYR A 147 -3.84 8.08 -5.89
CA TYR A 147 -3.53 6.90 -5.10
C TYR A 147 -3.61 7.16 -3.58
N LEU A 148 -3.09 8.30 -3.12
CA LEU A 148 -3.18 8.72 -1.73
C LEU A 148 -4.62 9.04 -1.31
N GLU A 149 -5.42 9.66 -2.17
CA GLU A 149 -6.85 9.90 -1.93
C GLU A 149 -7.62 8.57 -1.83
N GLU A 150 -7.30 7.60 -2.69
CA GLU A 150 -7.95 6.30 -2.69
C GLU A 150 -7.67 5.52 -1.40
N HIS A 151 -6.43 5.53 -0.93
CA HIS A 151 -5.96 4.66 0.15
C HIS A 151 -5.82 5.33 1.53
N ALA A 152 -5.77 6.66 1.60
CA ALA A 152 -5.52 7.38 2.84
C ALA A 152 -6.34 8.67 3.01
N ASP A 153 -7.12 9.07 1.99
CA ASP A 153 -7.96 10.28 1.99
C ASP A 153 -7.15 11.58 2.20
N ILE A 154 -5.94 11.61 1.62
CA ILE A 154 -5.02 12.75 1.63
C ILE A 154 -4.39 12.94 0.25
N THR A 155 -3.73 14.07 0.04
CA THR A 155 -2.89 14.35 -1.14
C THR A 155 -1.45 14.66 -0.75
N THR A 156 -0.55 14.76 -1.72
CA THR A 156 0.82 15.26 -1.49
C THR A 156 0.87 16.67 -0.90
N ALA A 157 -0.19 17.47 -1.04
CA ALA A 157 -0.27 18.79 -0.43
C ALA A 157 -0.51 18.77 1.08
N ASP A 158 -1.03 17.65 1.61
CA ASP A 158 -1.32 17.48 3.04
C ASP A 158 -0.11 16.93 3.81
N LEU A 159 0.88 16.39 3.11
CA LEU A 159 2.09 15.82 3.72
C LEU A 159 2.91 16.86 4.47
N THR A 160 3.33 16.52 5.69
CA THR A 160 4.13 17.39 6.57
C THR A 160 5.63 17.27 6.29
N ASN A 161 6.06 16.16 5.69
CA ASN A 161 7.47 15.78 5.52
C ASN A 161 7.87 15.60 4.05
N VAL A 162 7.49 16.52 3.16
CA VAL A 162 7.98 16.50 1.77
C VAL A 162 9.42 17.04 1.73
N PRO A 163 10.43 16.21 1.40
CA PRO A 163 11.81 16.68 1.37
C PRO A 163 12.04 17.64 0.20
N GLU A 164 13.00 18.55 0.37
CA GLU A 164 13.60 19.23 -0.78
C GLU A 164 14.27 18.19 -1.71
N SER A 165 14.34 18.49 -3.01
CA SER A 165 14.97 17.58 -3.98
C SER A 165 16.38 17.19 -3.54
N SER A 166 16.60 15.88 -3.41
CA SER A 166 17.82 15.28 -2.87
C SER A 166 18.28 14.13 -3.78
N GLY A 167 19.39 13.47 -3.38
CA GLY A 167 19.89 12.29 -4.10
C GLY A 167 18.94 11.10 -4.10
N GLU A 168 17.95 11.07 -3.21
CA GLU A 168 17.01 9.96 -3.07
C GLU A 168 15.67 10.22 -3.76
N LEU A 169 15.23 11.49 -3.78
CA LEU A 169 13.98 11.90 -4.39
C LEU A 169 14.13 13.29 -5.02
N VAL A 170 13.85 13.39 -6.32
CA VAL A 170 13.88 14.66 -7.06
C VAL A 170 12.46 15.00 -7.50
N TYR A 171 12.04 16.25 -7.28
CA TYR A 171 10.81 16.79 -7.85
C TYR A 171 11.13 17.75 -9.00
N LEU A 172 10.48 17.56 -10.16
CA LEU A 172 10.55 18.48 -11.30
C LEU A 172 9.22 19.20 -11.50
N PRO A 173 9.17 20.54 -11.34
CA PRO A 173 7.98 21.33 -11.63
C PRO A 173 7.54 21.30 -13.10
N GLU A 174 8.47 21.11 -14.04
CA GLU A 174 8.18 21.14 -15.48
C GLU A 174 7.32 19.95 -15.93
N THR A 175 7.48 18.81 -15.27
CA THR A 175 6.73 17.57 -15.53
C THR A 175 5.71 17.26 -14.44
N ASP A 176 5.69 18.05 -13.36
CA ASP A 176 4.84 17.85 -12.17
C ASP A 176 4.95 16.42 -11.63
N ALA A 177 6.19 15.97 -11.43
CA ALA A 177 6.49 14.57 -11.08
C ALA A 177 7.65 14.43 -10.10
N PHE A 178 7.59 13.36 -9.31
CA PHE A 178 8.64 12.88 -8.42
C PHE A 178 9.45 11.77 -9.09
N TYR A 179 10.74 11.71 -8.79
CA TYR A 179 11.66 10.77 -9.39
C TYR A 179 12.58 10.15 -8.35
N ASN A 180 12.75 8.83 -8.41
CA ASN A 180 13.75 8.11 -7.63
C ASN A 180 14.58 7.18 -8.52
N PHE A 181 15.62 6.59 -7.94
CA PHE A 181 16.66 5.86 -8.66
C PHE A 181 16.86 4.43 -8.13
N THR A 182 15.81 3.82 -7.58
CA THR A 182 15.85 2.50 -6.95
C THR A 182 16.06 1.39 -7.99
N SER A 183 17.07 0.53 -7.81
CA SER A 183 17.35 -0.60 -8.73
C SER A 183 16.94 -1.97 -8.20
N ASP A 184 16.80 -2.10 -6.89
CA ASP A 184 16.42 -3.32 -6.19
C ASP A 184 14.91 -3.38 -5.95
N ALA A 185 14.46 -4.50 -5.38
CA ALA A 185 13.07 -4.71 -5.02
C ALA A 185 12.99 -5.08 -3.53
N GLY A 186 12.37 -4.21 -2.74
CA GLY A 186 12.23 -4.37 -1.29
C GLY A 186 10.90 -3.83 -0.76
N PRO A 187 9.74 -4.28 -1.27
CA PRO A 187 8.45 -3.80 -0.79
C PRO A 187 8.32 -3.98 0.72
N GLY A 188 7.67 -3.00 1.37
CA GLY A 188 7.40 -3.06 2.80
C GLY A 188 6.60 -4.31 3.18
N MET A 189 6.78 -4.80 4.40
CA MET A 189 6.15 -6.04 4.86
C MET A 189 5.42 -5.85 6.18
N PHE A 190 4.17 -6.31 6.20
CA PHE A 190 3.38 -6.48 7.41
C PHE A 190 2.68 -7.84 7.36
N ILE A 191 2.95 -8.67 8.37
CA ILE A 191 2.29 -9.97 8.54
C ILE A 191 1.37 -9.82 9.74
N CYS A 192 0.06 -9.87 9.49
CA CYS A 192 -0.96 -9.84 10.51
C CYS A 192 -0.95 -11.16 11.29
N GLU A 193 -0.87 -11.04 12.62
CA GLU A 193 -0.94 -12.16 13.57
C GLU A 193 -2.23 -12.11 14.40
N ALA A 194 -2.74 -10.90 14.68
CA ALA A 194 -4.00 -10.68 15.34
C ALA A 194 -4.63 -9.37 14.87
N GLY A 195 -5.96 -9.26 14.97
CA GLY A 195 -6.67 -8.03 14.67
C GLY A 195 -7.90 -7.87 15.54
N ARG A 196 -8.35 -6.62 15.68
CA ARG A 196 -9.56 -6.27 16.43
C ARG A 196 -10.28 -5.07 15.82
N TRP A 197 -11.58 -5.02 16.02
CA TRP A 197 -12.41 -3.89 15.66
C TRP A 197 -12.60 -2.93 16.83
N GLU A 198 -12.38 -1.64 16.57
CA GLU A 198 -12.64 -0.54 17.48
C GLU A 198 -13.59 0.46 16.80
N GLY A 199 -14.89 0.19 16.90
CA GLY A 199 -15.91 0.97 16.18
C GLY A 199 -15.77 0.81 14.66
N LYS A 200 -15.33 1.88 13.98
CA LYS A 200 -15.03 1.87 12.52
C LYS A 200 -13.57 1.56 12.19
N LEU A 201 -12.71 1.45 13.20
CA LEU A 201 -11.30 1.18 13.04
C LEU A 201 -11.05 -0.32 13.11
N LEU A 202 -10.20 -0.80 12.20
CA LEU A 202 -9.62 -2.13 12.20
C LEU A 202 -8.16 -1.99 12.62
N VAL A 203 -7.85 -2.48 13.82
CA VAL A 203 -6.49 -2.47 14.37
C VAL A 203 -5.88 -3.85 14.18
N LEU A 204 -4.78 -3.92 13.45
CA LEU A 204 -4.05 -5.13 13.10
C LEU A 204 -2.68 -5.11 13.77
N THR A 205 -2.23 -6.24 14.28
CA THR A 205 -0.94 -6.38 14.97
C THR A 205 -0.19 -7.58 14.43
N GLY A 206 1.14 -7.46 14.38
CA GLY A 206 2.03 -8.57 14.05
C GLY A 206 3.47 -8.13 13.82
N GLY A 207 4.43 -9.00 14.15
CA GLY A 207 5.85 -8.70 13.99
C GLY A 207 6.32 -7.41 14.68
N GLY A 208 5.77 -7.11 15.87
CA GLY A 208 6.08 -5.92 16.66
C GLY A 208 5.57 -4.60 16.07
N LYS A 209 4.51 -4.64 15.26
CA LYS A 209 3.92 -3.45 14.60
C LYS A 209 2.41 -3.44 14.78
N GLU A 210 1.84 -2.24 14.76
CA GLU A 210 0.40 -2.00 14.75
C GLU A 210 0.03 -1.19 13.50
N LEU A 211 -0.94 -1.68 12.75
CA LEU A 211 -1.54 -1.03 11.59
C LEU A 211 -2.99 -0.67 11.93
N THR A 212 -3.35 0.59 11.79
CA THR A 212 -4.74 1.04 11.94
C THR A 212 -5.33 1.40 10.58
N LEU A 213 -6.42 0.73 10.23
CA LEU A 213 -7.23 1.02 9.06
C LEU A 213 -8.60 1.58 9.49
N GLU A 214 -9.17 2.49 8.71
CA GLU A 214 -10.55 2.92 8.90
C GLU A 214 -11.43 2.35 7.79
N ALA A 215 -12.51 1.67 8.18
CA ALA A 215 -13.54 1.25 7.23
C ALA A 215 -14.41 2.46 6.83
N ALA A 216 -14.28 2.90 5.58
CA ALA A 216 -15.07 3.96 4.99
C ALA A 216 -16.47 3.49 4.59
N GLU A 217 -17.42 4.42 4.47
CA GLU A 217 -18.82 4.10 4.13
C GLU A 217 -18.99 3.47 2.74
N ASP A 218 -18.06 3.75 1.82
CA ASP A 218 -18.02 3.20 0.47
C ASP A 218 -17.37 1.81 0.39
N GLY A 219 -16.97 1.24 1.53
CA GLY A 219 -16.35 -0.08 1.62
C GLY A 219 -14.84 -0.10 1.44
N ARG A 220 -14.19 1.06 1.24
CA ARG A 220 -12.73 1.17 1.25
C ARG A 220 -12.18 1.07 2.67
N TYR A 221 -10.90 0.72 2.74
CA TYR A 221 -10.12 0.74 3.97
C TYR A 221 -9.01 1.77 3.83
N LEU A 222 -9.06 2.79 4.68
CA LEU A 222 -8.13 3.92 4.64
C LEU A 222 -7.00 3.67 5.65
N PHE A 223 -5.76 3.77 5.19
CA PHE A 223 -4.59 3.74 6.05
C PHE A 223 -4.59 4.97 6.96
N ARG A 224 -4.54 4.75 8.28
CA ARG A 224 -4.56 5.82 9.28
C ARG A 224 -3.27 5.92 10.08
N SER A 225 -2.67 4.79 10.44
CA SER A 225 -1.37 4.79 11.11
C SER A 225 -0.65 3.46 10.91
N PHE A 226 0.68 3.51 10.97
CA PHE A 226 1.53 2.32 11.05
C PHE A 226 2.66 2.59 12.02
N LEU A 227 2.66 1.90 13.16
CA LEU A 227 3.54 2.20 14.29
C LEU A 227 4.29 0.96 14.76
N PRO A 228 5.51 1.11 15.31
CA PRO A 228 6.11 0.04 16.08
C PRO A 228 5.30 -0.15 17.36
N LEU A 229 5.06 -1.40 17.74
CA LEU A 229 4.59 -1.70 19.08
C LEU A 229 5.81 -1.63 20.00
N GLU A 230 5.77 -0.72 20.98
CA GLU A 230 6.76 -0.75 22.05
C GLU A 230 6.69 -2.13 22.73
N GLU A 231 7.81 -2.86 22.73
CA GLU A 231 7.93 -4.02 23.62
C GLU A 231 7.74 -3.48 25.03
N ALA A 232 6.67 -3.88 25.71
CA ALA A 232 6.52 -3.59 27.12
C ALA A 232 7.79 -4.10 27.81
N GLU A 233 8.61 -3.19 28.35
CA GLU A 233 9.80 -3.55 29.11
C GLU A 233 9.38 -4.56 30.18
N ILE A 234 9.82 -5.81 30.05
CA ILE A 234 9.59 -6.89 31.01
C ILE A 234 10.59 -6.76 32.16
#